data_AF-A0A846NLM2-F1
#
_entry.id   AF-A0A846NLM2-F1
#
_cell.length_a   1.000
_cell.length_b   1.000
_cell.length_c   1.000
_cell.angle_alpha   90.00
_cell.angle_beta   90.00
_cell.angle_gamma   90.00
#
_symmetry.space_group_name_H-M   'P 1'
#
loop_
_entity.id
_entity.type
_entity.pdbx_description
1 polymer ?
#
loop_
_entity_poly.entity_id
_entity_poly.type
_entity_poly.pdbx_seq_one_letter_code
_entity_poly.pdbx_strand_id
1 'polypeptide(L)'
;MITIAAEVTPVVEEYLESIWRLEEKSGIASTGDVSKDLQVAMGTVTNTVQRLEKMGLITHIPYRGMRLTDEGRRIALDVIRRHRLTERLLTDVLEVDWSKVHDEACKLEHSLSREIVKSLEKRLGNPKTCPHGNPLPTTLGEIVEEEAEPLSALSSGDRGVVVKITSERADLLEYFGTLNIVPGSTIRVEQRAPFDGPITIEVSGVSHALGLEVAAYIWIKKID
;
A
#
# COMPACT_ATOMS: atom_id res chain seq x y z
N MET A 1 -35.99 -18.74 -6.11
CA MET A 1 -34.92 -18.73 -5.09
C MET A 1 -34.32 -17.35 -5.11
N ILE A 2 -34.59 -16.55 -4.07
CA ILE A 2 -33.97 -15.23 -3.93
C ILE A 2 -32.54 -15.52 -3.49
N THR A 3 -31.58 -15.37 -4.39
CA THR A 3 -30.17 -15.27 -4.02
C THR A 3 -30.05 -14.00 -3.20
N ILE A 4 -30.08 -14.11 -1.88
CA ILE A 4 -29.68 -13.00 -1.02
C ILE A 4 -28.21 -12.78 -1.36
N ALA A 5 -27.92 -11.68 -2.07
CA ALA A 5 -26.54 -11.24 -2.26
C ALA A 5 -25.93 -11.13 -0.86
N ALA A 6 -24.95 -11.97 -0.56
CA ALA A 6 -24.31 -11.98 0.74
C ALA A 6 -23.74 -10.58 1.01
N GLU A 7 -24.13 -9.97 2.13
CA GLU A 7 -23.73 -8.62 2.49
C GLU A 7 -22.20 -8.55 2.69
N VAL A 8 -21.58 -7.55 2.08
CA VAL A 8 -20.15 -7.24 2.24
C VAL A 8 -20.00 -6.49 3.56
N THR A 9 -19.46 -7.16 4.56
CA THR A 9 -19.21 -6.61 5.91
C THR A 9 -17.79 -6.04 6.01
N PRO A 10 -17.46 -5.19 7.00
CA PRO A 10 -16.08 -4.75 7.26
C PRO A 10 -15.07 -5.90 7.33
N VAL A 11 -15.41 -7.01 7.99
CA VAL A 11 -14.55 -8.22 8.04
C VAL A 11 -14.31 -8.82 6.66
N VAL A 12 -15.27 -8.75 5.74
CA VAL A 12 -15.06 -9.20 4.35
C VAL A 12 -14.12 -8.24 3.64
N GLU A 13 -14.30 -6.95 3.83
CA GLU A 13 -13.43 -5.91 3.27
C GLU A 13 -11.97 -6.06 3.73
N GLU A 14 -11.72 -6.18 5.04
CA GLU A 14 -10.38 -6.39 5.62
C GLU A 14 -9.66 -7.60 5.00
N TYR A 15 -10.37 -8.72 4.83
CA TYR A 15 -9.78 -9.91 4.21
C TYR A 15 -9.48 -9.71 2.73
N LEU A 16 -10.36 -9.07 1.97
CA LEU A 16 -10.11 -8.83 0.55
C LEU A 16 -8.96 -7.84 0.34
N GLU A 17 -8.84 -6.84 1.20
CA GLU A 17 -7.72 -5.91 1.22
C GLU A 17 -6.40 -6.62 1.53
N SER A 18 -6.35 -7.42 2.60
CA SER A 18 -5.18 -8.21 2.97
C SER A 18 -4.74 -9.16 1.85
N ILE A 19 -5.69 -9.88 1.24
CA ILE A 19 -5.42 -10.76 0.10
C ILE A 19 -4.87 -9.95 -1.07
N TRP A 20 -5.46 -8.79 -1.39
CA TRP A 20 -4.98 -7.93 -2.47
C TRP A 20 -3.52 -7.50 -2.22
N ARG A 21 -3.19 -7.01 -1.03
CA ARG A 21 -1.82 -6.58 -0.67
C ARG A 21 -0.81 -7.71 -0.79
N LEU A 22 -1.18 -8.92 -0.34
CA LEU A 22 -0.34 -10.11 -0.44
C LEU A 22 -0.17 -10.60 -1.89
N GLU A 23 -1.22 -10.51 -2.71
CA GLU A 23 -1.13 -10.82 -4.14
C GLU A 23 -0.19 -9.86 -4.88
N GLU A 24 -0.24 -8.56 -4.59
CA GLU A 24 0.66 -7.58 -5.22
C GLU A 24 2.12 -7.83 -4.84
N LYS A 25 2.38 -8.28 -3.60
CA LYS A 25 3.74 -8.56 -3.11
C LYS A 25 4.31 -9.88 -3.61
N SER A 26 3.50 -10.94 -3.62
CA SER A 26 3.97 -12.32 -3.76
C SER A 26 3.27 -13.12 -4.86
N GLY A 27 2.28 -12.53 -5.54
CA GLY A 27 1.47 -13.15 -6.60
C GLY A 27 0.35 -14.08 -6.11
N ILE A 28 0.38 -14.52 -4.86
CA ILE A 28 -0.64 -15.37 -4.22
C ILE A 28 -0.66 -15.13 -2.71
N ALA A 29 -1.84 -15.17 -2.09
CA ALA A 29 -1.98 -15.04 -0.65
C ALA A 29 -2.11 -16.42 -0.01
N SER A 30 -1.23 -16.78 0.93
CA SER A 30 -1.39 -18.01 1.72
C SER A 30 -2.25 -17.75 2.96
N THR A 31 -2.91 -18.79 3.49
CA THR A 31 -3.66 -18.66 4.75
C THR A 31 -2.77 -18.24 5.91
N GLY A 32 -1.50 -18.65 5.89
CA GLY A 32 -0.51 -18.28 6.90
C GLY A 32 -0.14 -16.81 6.82
N ASP A 33 -0.03 -16.25 5.62
CA ASP A 33 0.29 -14.84 5.44
C ASP A 33 -0.90 -13.96 5.82
N VAL A 34 -2.12 -14.31 5.41
CA VAL A 34 -3.36 -13.61 5.82
C VAL A 34 -3.54 -13.65 7.36
N SER A 35 -3.24 -14.79 8.00
CA SER A 35 -3.29 -14.91 9.47
C SER A 35 -2.30 -13.97 10.17
N LYS A 36 -1.09 -13.83 9.64
CA LYS A 36 -0.07 -12.93 10.20
C LYS A 36 -0.43 -11.47 9.98
N ASP A 37 -0.88 -11.14 8.77
CA ASP A 37 -1.24 -9.78 8.35
C ASP A 37 -2.41 -9.24 9.18
N LEU A 38 -3.50 -10.01 9.27
CA LEU A 38 -4.69 -9.63 10.04
C LEU A 38 -4.59 -9.95 11.55
N GLN A 39 -3.50 -10.57 12.00
CA GLN A 39 -3.29 -11.01 13.39
C GLN A 39 -4.43 -11.87 13.97
N VAL A 40 -5.05 -12.71 13.13
CA VAL A 40 -6.15 -13.62 13.51
C VAL A 40 -5.72 -15.08 13.47
N ALA A 41 -6.35 -15.92 14.29
CA ALA A 41 -6.05 -17.35 14.32
C ALA A 41 -6.30 -18.04 12.96
N MET A 42 -5.44 -18.99 12.60
CA MET A 42 -5.54 -19.78 11.36
C MET A 42 -6.91 -20.44 11.13
N GLY A 43 -7.55 -20.92 12.20
CA GLY A 43 -8.90 -21.49 12.14
C GLY A 43 -9.95 -20.45 11.70
N THR A 44 -9.84 -19.22 12.18
CA THR A 44 -10.71 -18.09 11.77
C THR A 44 -10.48 -17.76 10.30
N VAL A 45 -9.22 -17.68 9.85
CA VAL A 45 -8.88 -17.45 8.44
C VAL A 45 -9.51 -18.52 7.55
N THR A 46 -9.39 -19.79 7.92
CA THR A 46 -9.92 -20.90 7.13
C THR A 46 -11.44 -20.81 6.96
N ASN A 47 -12.16 -20.49 8.04
CA ASN A 47 -13.62 -20.31 8.00
C ASN A 47 -14.03 -19.12 7.13
N THR A 48 -13.34 -17.99 7.25
CA THR A 48 -13.63 -16.79 6.44
C THR A 48 -13.30 -17.02 4.97
N VAL A 49 -12.17 -17.66 4.64
CA VAL A 49 -11.80 -18.02 3.26
C VAL A 49 -12.87 -18.89 2.61
N GLN A 50 -13.38 -19.92 3.31
CA GLN A 50 -14.50 -20.73 2.79
C GLN A 50 -15.77 -19.90 2.55
N ARG A 51 -16.03 -18.89 3.39
CA ARG A 51 -17.15 -17.96 3.18
C ARG A 51 -16.92 -17.09 1.95
N LEU A 52 -15.74 -16.51 1.79
CA LEU A 52 -15.39 -15.67 0.63
C LEU A 52 -15.45 -16.46 -0.69
N GLU A 53 -15.03 -17.72 -0.67
CA GLU A 53 -15.13 -18.61 -1.83
C GLU A 53 -16.60 -18.90 -2.19
N LYS A 54 -17.45 -19.19 -1.20
CA LYS A 54 -18.91 -19.35 -1.41
C LYS A 54 -19.58 -18.07 -1.92
N MET A 55 -19.06 -16.90 -1.56
CA MET A 55 -19.49 -15.61 -2.08
C MET A 55 -18.99 -15.34 -3.51
N GLY A 56 -18.11 -16.18 -4.05
CA GLY A 56 -17.50 -15.99 -5.35
C GLY A 56 -16.49 -14.85 -5.41
N LEU A 57 -15.94 -14.43 -4.27
CA LEU A 57 -15.03 -13.28 -4.19
C LEU A 57 -13.56 -13.69 -4.34
N ILE A 58 -13.24 -14.95 -4.01
CA ILE A 58 -11.90 -15.51 -4.16
C ILE A 58 -11.94 -16.86 -4.85
N THR A 59 -10.81 -17.25 -5.41
CA THR A 59 -10.50 -18.63 -5.81
C THR A 59 -9.44 -19.17 -4.86
N HIS A 60 -9.71 -20.30 -4.21
CA HIS A 60 -8.77 -20.92 -3.29
C HIS A 60 -8.31 -22.26 -3.85
N ILE A 61 -6.99 -22.45 -3.93
CA ILE A 61 -6.40 -23.70 -4.37
C ILE A 61 -5.71 -24.34 -3.15
N PRO A 62 -6.13 -25.54 -2.71
CA PRO A 62 -5.51 -26.23 -1.59
C PRO A 62 -3.98 -26.26 -1.71
N TYR A 63 -3.30 -25.92 -0.60
CA TYR A 63 -1.84 -25.86 -0.48
C TYR A 63 -1.12 -24.82 -1.36
N ARG A 64 -1.82 -24.09 -2.23
CA ARG A 64 -1.24 -23.01 -3.04
C ARG A 64 -1.61 -21.62 -2.54
N GLY A 65 -2.77 -21.48 -1.91
CA GLY A 65 -3.25 -20.19 -1.41
C GLY A 65 -4.50 -19.72 -2.17
N MET A 66 -4.78 -18.44 -2.08
CA MET A 66 -5.99 -17.82 -2.64
C MET A 66 -5.66 -16.63 -3.51
N ARG A 67 -6.56 -16.38 -4.46
CA ARG A 67 -6.53 -15.24 -5.36
C ARG A 67 -7.86 -14.54 -5.40
N LEU A 68 -7.86 -13.23 -5.60
CA LEU A 68 -9.11 -12.50 -5.82
C LEU A 68 -9.72 -12.88 -7.16
N THR A 69 -11.04 -13.00 -7.19
CA THR A 69 -11.80 -12.91 -8.46
C THR A 69 -11.88 -11.44 -8.90
N ASP A 70 -12.37 -11.19 -10.11
CA ASP A 70 -12.59 -9.81 -10.58
C ASP A 70 -13.49 -9.00 -9.64
N GLU A 71 -14.56 -9.62 -9.11
CA GLU A 71 -15.46 -8.97 -8.16
C GLU A 71 -14.79 -8.75 -6.79
N GLY A 72 -14.04 -9.73 -6.30
CA GLY A 72 -13.25 -9.56 -5.07
C GLY A 72 -12.21 -8.46 -5.19
N ARG A 73 -11.53 -8.37 -6.33
CA ARG A 73 -10.54 -7.32 -6.64
C ARG A 73 -11.20 -5.95 -6.71
N ARG A 74 -12.38 -5.84 -7.32
CA ARG A 74 -13.15 -4.59 -7.37
C ARG A 74 -13.48 -4.07 -5.97
N ILE A 75 -13.90 -4.95 -5.06
CA ILE A 75 -14.19 -4.59 -3.67
C ILE A 75 -12.90 -4.22 -2.93
N ALA A 76 -11.84 -5.01 -3.04
CA ALA A 76 -10.56 -4.72 -2.40
C ALA A 76 -10.02 -3.34 -2.81
N LEU A 77 -10.06 -3.01 -4.10
CA LEU A 77 -9.59 -1.72 -4.60
C LEU A 77 -10.46 -0.54 -4.16
N ASP A 78 -11.76 -0.77 -3.94
CA ASP A 78 -12.64 0.23 -3.33
C ASP A 78 -12.29 0.49 -1.86
N VAL A 79 -11.86 -0.54 -1.12
CA VAL A 79 -11.31 -0.40 0.25
C VAL A 79 -9.99 0.36 0.21
N ILE A 80 -9.01 -0.07 -0.60
CA ILE A 80 -7.71 0.60 -0.75
C ILE A 80 -7.88 2.08 -1.15
N ARG A 81 -8.88 2.40 -1.97
CA ARG A 81 -9.19 3.79 -2.32
C ARG A 81 -9.71 4.57 -1.11
N ARG A 82 -10.57 3.98 -0.28
CA ARG A 82 -11.03 4.57 0.98
C ARG A 82 -9.89 4.75 1.96
N HIS A 83 -9.02 3.75 2.12
CA HIS A 83 -7.79 3.83 2.91
C HIS A 83 -6.99 5.08 2.56
N ARG A 84 -6.57 5.17 1.30
CA ARG A 84 -5.68 6.22 0.79
C ARG A 84 -6.30 7.61 0.85
N LEU A 85 -7.62 7.73 0.65
CA LEU A 85 -8.34 8.99 0.85
C LEU A 85 -8.42 9.38 2.32
N THR A 86 -8.59 8.40 3.21
CA THR A 86 -8.58 8.62 4.66
C THR A 86 -7.21 9.08 5.11
N GLU A 87 -6.12 8.49 4.60
CA GLU A 87 -4.76 8.97 4.86
C GLU A 87 -4.59 10.44 4.43
N ARG A 88 -5.12 10.82 3.27
CA ARG A 88 -5.10 12.22 2.80
C ARG A 88 -5.93 13.15 3.68
N LEU A 89 -7.11 12.72 4.14
CA LEU A 89 -7.87 13.50 5.12
C LEU A 89 -7.05 13.75 6.39
N LEU A 90 -6.50 12.68 6.96
CA LEU A 90 -5.81 12.72 8.23
C LEU A 90 -4.52 13.55 8.14
N THR A 91 -3.75 13.43 7.06
CA THR A 91 -2.52 14.22 6.86
C THR A 91 -2.79 15.64 6.38
N ASP A 92 -3.50 15.83 5.26
CA ASP A 92 -3.60 17.13 4.59
C ASP A 92 -4.55 18.11 5.31
N VAL A 93 -5.49 17.60 6.11
CA VAL A 93 -6.52 18.42 6.79
C VAL A 93 -6.39 18.39 8.30
N LEU A 94 -6.14 17.22 8.89
CA LEU A 94 -6.05 17.08 10.35
C LEU A 94 -4.61 17.11 10.87
N GLU A 95 -3.62 17.22 9.98
CA GLU A 95 -2.20 17.32 10.32
C GLU A 95 -1.70 16.16 11.20
N VAL A 96 -2.30 14.98 11.02
CA VAL A 96 -1.79 13.73 11.62
C VAL A 96 -0.41 13.43 11.06
N ASP A 97 0.48 12.97 11.92
CA ASP A 97 1.84 12.61 11.57
C ASP A 97 1.88 11.62 10.39
N TRP A 98 2.62 11.98 9.35
CA TRP A 98 2.78 11.21 8.11
C TRP A 98 3.25 9.77 8.36
N SER A 99 4.07 9.55 9.39
CA SER A 99 4.58 8.22 9.75
C SER A 99 3.54 7.35 10.46
N LYS A 100 2.50 7.95 11.07
CA LYS A 100 1.49 7.24 11.88
C LYS A 100 0.13 7.15 11.20
N VAL A 101 -0.05 7.85 10.09
CA VAL A 101 -1.37 8.00 9.46
C VAL A 101 -1.97 6.68 8.98
N HIS A 102 -1.13 5.73 8.58
CA HIS A 102 -1.59 4.42 8.11
C HIS A 102 -2.45 3.72 9.18
N ASP A 103 -1.93 3.60 10.40
CA ASP A 103 -2.62 2.93 11.51
C ASP A 103 -3.95 3.62 11.88
N GLU A 104 -4.03 4.94 11.75
CA GLU A 104 -5.26 5.69 12.00
C GLU A 104 -6.27 5.56 10.86
N ALA A 105 -5.81 5.48 9.61
CA ALA A 105 -6.67 5.28 8.45
C ALA A 105 -7.36 3.90 8.47
N CYS A 106 -6.63 2.84 8.83
CA CYS A 106 -7.18 1.48 8.94
C CYS A 106 -8.38 1.40 9.91
N LYS A 107 -8.38 2.19 10.99
CA LYS A 107 -9.47 2.21 11.98
C LYS A 107 -10.75 2.86 11.44
N LEU A 108 -10.63 3.69 10.41
CA LEU A 108 -11.72 4.58 9.95
C LEU A 108 -12.29 4.14 8.60
N GLU A 109 -11.49 3.57 7.72
CA GLU A 109 -11.84 3.36 6.31
C GLU A 109 -13.11 2.53 6.07
N HIS A 110 -13.32 1.49 6.88
CA HIS A 110 -14.49 0.61 6.78
C HIS A 110 -15.77 1.27 7.33
N SER A 111 -15.64 2.37 8.06
CA SER A 111 -16.76 3.14 8.60
C SER A 111 -17.20 4.28 7.67
N LEU A 112 -16.41 4.60 6.64
CA LEU A 112 -16.74 5.68 5.71
C LEU A 112 -17.66 5.20 4.59
N SER A 113 -18.83 5.84 4.49
CA SER A 113 -19.75 5.59 3.38
C SER A 113 -19.19 6.10 2.07
N ARG A 114 -19.61 5.50 0.94
CA ARG A 114 -19.23 5.93 -0.42
C ARG A 114 -19.54 7.41 -0.68
N GLU A 115 -20.60 7.95 -0.09
CA GLU A 115 -20.99 9.36 -0.23
C GLU A 115 -20.02 10.31 0.49
N ILE A 116 -19.58 9.94 1.70
CA ILE A 116 -18.57 10.68 2.44
C ILE A 116 -17.26 10.67 1.66
N VAL A 117 -16.83 9.51 1.18
CA VAL A 117 -15.58 9.33 0.42
C VAL A 117 -15.57 10.18 -0.85
N LYS A 118 -16.68 10.20 -1.60
CA LYS A 118 -16.82 11.05 -2.79
C LYS A 118 -16.74 12.55 -2.47
N SER A 119 -17.36 12.96 -1.36
CA SER A 119 -17.32 14.36 -0.90
C SER A 119 -15.92 14.76 -0.44
N LEU A 120 -15.25 13.86 0.28
CA LEU A 120 -13.88 14.01 0.74
C LEU A 120 -12.91 14.15 -0.43
N GLU A 121 -12.99 13.26 -1.42
CA GLU A 121 -12.14 13.32 -2.61
C GLU A 121 -12.25 14.67 -3.32
N LYS A 122 -13.49 15.15 -3.52
CA LYS A 122 -13.72 16.48 -4.12
C LYS A 122 -13.10 17.59 -3.26
N ARG A 123 -13.22 17.51 -1.94
CA ARG A 123 -12.67 18.51 -1.00
C ARG A 123 -11.15 18.53 -1.00
N LEU A 124 -10.51 17.37 -1.18
CA LEU A 124 -9.05 17.21 -1.29
C LEU A 124 -8.51 17.56 -2.69
N GLY A 125 -9.35 18.05 -3.61
CA GLY A 125 -8.91 18.43 -4.96
C GLY A 125 -8.68 17.24 -5.91
N ASN A 126 -9.32 16.09 -5.66
CA ASN A 126 -9.18 14.85 -6.43
C ASN A 126 -7.72 14.35 -6.49
N PRO A 127 -7.11 14.04 -5.33
CA PRO A 127 -5.73 13.57 -5.28
C PRO A 127 -5.56 12.27 -6.07
N LYS A 128 -4.37 12.09 -6.66
CA LYS A 128 -4.01 10.88 -7.41
C LYS A 128 -3.22 9.88 -6.60
N THR A 129 -2.64 10.30 -5.49
CA THR A 129 -1.82 9.48 -4.60
C THR A 129 -2.19 9.71 -3.13
N CYS A 130 -1.86 8.74 -2.29
CA CYS A 130 -1.85 8.90 -0.84
C CYS A 130 -0.65 9.75 -0.40
N PRO A 131 -0.51 10.11 0.90
CA PRO A 131 0.57 10.95 1.38
C PRO A 131 1.96 10.31 1.18
N HIS A 132 2.05 8.98 1.10
CA HIS A 132 3.28 8.24 0.83
C HIS A 132 3.54 8.04 -0.67
N GLY A 133 2.72 8.63 -1.56
CA GLY A 133 2.90 8.58 -3.00
C GLY A 133 2.26 7.38 -3.70
N ASN A 134 1.66 6.43 -2.96
CA ASN A 134 1.00 5.28 -3.57
C ASN A 134 -0.29 5.69 -4.31
N PRO A 135 -0.52 5.22 -5.55
CA PRO A 135 -1.62 5.69 -6.40
C PRO A 135 -3.00 5.35 -5.85
N LEU A 136 -3.98 6.25 -5.90
CA LEU A 136 -5.37 5.88 -5.58
C LEU A 136 -5.91 5.00 -6.71
N PRO A 137 -6.53 3.84 -6.41
CA PRO A 137 -7.26 3.08 -7.43
C PRO A 137 -8.31 3.95 -8.12
N THR A 138 -8.46 3.87 -9.43
CA THR A 138 -9.45 4.63 -10.19
C THR A 138 -10.88 4.21 -9.80
N THR A 139 -11.88 5.00 -10.20
CA THR A 139 -13.29 4.62 -10.01
C THR A 139 -13.69 3.36 -10.79
N LEU A 140 -12.85 2.91 -11.74
CA LEU A 140 -13.03 1.66 -12.48
C LEU A 140 -12.34 0.48 -11.79
N GLY A 141 -11.63 0.70 -10.67
CA GLY A 141 -10.90 -0.34 -9.97
C GLY A 141 -9.58 -0.69 -10.67
N GLU A 142 -8.86 0.31 -11.18
CA GLU A 142 -7.55 0.14 -11.81
C GLU A 142 -6.50 0.89 -11.02
N ILE A 143 -5.26 0.40 -11.01
CA ILE A 143 -4.12 1.15 -10.47
C ILE A 143 -3.28 1.62 -11.65
N VAL A 144 -3.08 2.94 -11.72
CA VAL A 144 -2.22 3.57 -12.71
C VAL A 144 -0.92 3.92 -12.00
N GLU A 145 0.12 3.14 -12.26
CA GLU A 145 1.46 3.37 -11.73
C GLU A 145 2.22 4.39 -12.58
N GLU A 146 3.05 5.20 -11.92
CA GLU A 146 4.04 6.02 -12.62
C GLU A 146 5.30 5.19 -12.90
N GLU A 147 5.96 5.47 -14.03
CA GLU A 147 7.23 4.83 -14.37
C GLU A 147 8.31 5.22 -13.34
N ALA A 148 8.73 4.24 -12.55
CA ALA A 148 9.72 4.38 -11.50
C ALA A 148 10.35 3.03 -11.18
N GLU A 149 11.49 3.06 -10.51
CA GLU A 149 12.22 1.87 -10.07
C GLU A 149 12.65 2.02 -8.61
N PRO A 150 12.87 0.92 -7.87
CA PRO A 150 13.33 1.03 -6.49
C PRO A 150 14.72 1.66 -6.43
N LEU A 151 15.00 2.45 -5.39
CA LEU A 151 16.29 3.09 -5.15
C LEU A 151 17.43 2.07 -5.11
N SER A 152 17.16 0.85 -4.65
CA SER A 152 18.11 -0.27 -4.64
C SER A 152 18.54 -0.75 -6.04
N ALA A 153 17.82 -0.36 -7.11
CA ALA A 153 18.18 -0.66 -8.49
C ALA A 153 19.05 0.44 -9.16
N LEU A 154 19.12 1.65 -8.59
CA LEU A 154 19.90 2.74 -9.15
C LEU A 154 21.41 2.48 -9.08
N SER A 155 22.14 3.10 -10.01
CA SER A 155 23.60 3.07 -10.12
C SER A 155 24.23 4.34 -9.52
N SER A 156 25.50 4.25 -9.13
CA SER A 156 26.27 5.43 -8.69
C SER A 156 26.23 6.53 -9.76
N GLY A 157 25.92 7.76 -9.35
CA GLY A 157 25.74 8.90 -10.23
C GLY A 157 24.30 9.13 -10.69
N ASP A 158 23.41 8.14 -10.57
CA ASP A 158 22.00 8.32 -10.88
C ASP A 158 21.34 9.32 -9.93
N ARG A 159 20.35 10.04 -10.44
CA ARG A 159 19.52 10.96 -9.66
C ARG A 159 18.05 10.81 -10.04
N GLY A 160 17.17 11.18 -9.13
CA GLY A 160 15.74 11.13 -9.38
C GLY A 160 14.92 11.71 -8.24
N VAL A 161 13.60 11.66 -8.43
CA VAL A 161 12.61 12.13 -7.46
C VAL A 161 11.94 10.94 -6.81
N VAL A 162 11.81 10.96 -5.48
CA VAL A 162 11.00 9.98 -4.75
C VAL A 162 9.54 10.13 -5.17
N VAL A 163 8.97 9.09 -5.79
CA VAL A 163 7.57 9.11 -6.21
C VAL A 163 6.66 8.41 -5.22
N LYS A 164 7.11 7.31 -4.60
CA LYS A 164 6.35 6.57 -3.60
C LYS A 164 7.24 5.81 -2.62
N ILE A 165 6.68 5.53 -1.45
CA ILE A 165 7.25 4.62 -0.46
C ILE A 165 6.25 3.48 -0.25
N THR A 166 6.69 2.25 -0.48
CA THR A 166 5.82 1.06 -0.48
C THR A 166 5.70 0.39 0.88
N SER A 167 6.52 0.79 1.86
CA SER A 167 6.36 0.34 3.25
C SER A 167 5.38 1.23 3.98
N GLU A 168 4.44 0.63 4.70
CA GLU A 168 3.48 1.33 5.56
C GLU A 168 3.84 1.21 7.06
N ARG A 169 5.02 0.64 7.36
CA ARG A 169 5.50 0.48 8.73
C ARG A 169 5.86 1.83 9.34
N ALA A 170 5.23 2.17 10.47
CA ALA A 170 5.44 3.44 11.15
C ALA A 170 6.91 3.71 11.50
N ASP A 171 7.66 2.69 11.96
CA ASP A 171 9.07 2.84 12.33
C ASP A 171 9.98 3.17 11.13
N LEU A 172 9.72 2.55 9.97
CA LEU A 172 10.44 2.86 8.72
C LEU A 172 10.03 4.22 8.15
N LEU A 173 8.75 4.57 8.21
CA LEU A 173 8.27 5.87 7.76
C LEU A 173 8.83 7.00 8.64
N GLU A 174 8.86 6.83 9.96
CA GLU A 174 9.49 7.78 10.88
C GLU A 174 10.97 7.96 10.53
N TYR A 175 11.69 6.86 10.31
CA TYR A 175 13.08 6.90 9.87
C TYR A 175 13.26 7.67 8.56
N PHE A 176 12.47 7.38 7.51
CA PHE A 176 12.52 8.11 6.25
C PHE A 176 12.21 9.60 6.40
N GLY A 177 11.22 9.95 7.23
CA GLY A 177 10.90 11.33 7.56
C GLY A 177 12.09 12.08 8.17
N THR A 178 12.83 11.46 9.10
CA THR A 178 14.02 12.08 9.71
C THR A 178 15.14 12.37 8.70
N LEU A 179 15.20 11.60 7.63
CA LEU A 179 16.18 11.75 6.54
C LEU A 179 15.66 12.68 5.42
N ASN A 180 14.46 13.24 5.53
CA ASN A 180 13.76 13.95 4.45
C ASN A 180 13.59 13.11 3.18
N ILE A 181 13.42 11.79 3.33
CA ILE A 181 13.10 10.88 2.23
C ILE A 181 11.58 10.76 2.19
N VAL A 182 10.94 11.71 1.53
CA VAL A 182 9.48 11.74 1.35
C VAL A 182 9.14 11.96 -0.12
N PRO A 183 7.94 11.58 -0.59
CA PRO A 183 7.53 11.85 -1.97
C PRO A 183 7.77 13.32 -2.37
N GLY A 184 8.33 13.52 -3.57
CA GLY A 184 8.77 14.81 -4.08
C GLY A 184 10.24 15.18 -3.77
N SER A 185 10.90 14.47 -2.86
CA SER A 185 12.31 14.72 -2.53
C SER A 185 13.23 14.29 -3.67
N THR A 186 14.25 15.10 -3.96
CA THR A 186 15.28 14.73 -4.95
C THR A 186 16.41 14.00 -4.24
N ILE A 187 16.83 12.88 -4.84
CA ILE A 187 17.89 12.02 -4.33
C ILE A 187 18.94 11.84 -5.43
N ARG A 188 20.22 11.82 -5.03
CA ARG A 188 21.35 11.40 -5.88
C ARG A 188 22.07 10.22 -5.24
N VAL A 189 22.35 9.18 -6.02
CA VAL A 189 23.17 8.05 -5.56
C VAL A 189 24.64 8.45 -5.67
N GLU A 190 25.32 8.57 -4.53
CA GLU A 190 26.75 8.90 -4.50
C GLU A 190 27.59 7.65 -4.73
N GLN A 191 27.24 6.56 -4.05
CA GLN A 191 27.99 5.32 -4.11
C GLN A 191 27.09 4.11 -3.84
N ARG A 192 27.36 3.02 -4.53
CA ARG A 192 26.88 1.69 -4.20
C ARG A 192 28.04 0.82 -3.73
N ALA A 193 27.98 0.32 -2.50
CA ALA A 193 29.00 -0.60 -2.00
C ALA A 193 28.90 -1.97 -2.72
N PRO A 194 30.03 -2.68 -2.94
CA PRO A 194 30.02 -4.01 -3.54
C PRO A 194 29.34 -5.06 -2.63
N PHE A 195 29.04 -6.24 -3.18
CA PHE A 195 28.48 -7.40 -2.47
C PHE A 195 27.14 -7.14 -1.78
N ASP A 196 26.23 -6.44 -2.46
CA ASP A 196 24.94 -6.02 -1.90
C ASP A 196 25.05 -5.21 -0.59
N GLY A 197 26.18 -4.49 -0.45
CA GLY A 197 26.39 -3.52 0.60
C GLY A 197 25.47 -2.29 0.48
N PRO A 198 25.54 -1.36 1.44
CA PRO A 198 24.66 -0.21 1.48
C PRO A 198 24.82 0.70 0.26
N ILE A 199 23.72 1.40 -0.05
CA ILE A 199 23.69 2.51 -1.01
C ILE A 199 23.83 3.82 -0.25
N THR A 200 24.80 4.65 -0.62
CA THR A 200 24.97 6.00 -0.11
C THR A 200 24.29 6.98 -1.04
N ILE A 201 23.38 7.77 -0.49
CA ILE A 201 22.60 8.76 -1.20
C ILE A 201 22.82 10.15 -0.62
N GLU A 202 22.74 11.18 -1.45
CA GLU A 202 22.55 12.57 -1.03
C GLU A 202 21.06 12.91 -1.16
N VAL A 203 20.49 13.45 -0.09
CA VAL A 203 19.14 14.03 -0.06
C VAL A 203 19.20 15.33 0.74
N SER A 204 18.63 16.41 0.20
CA SER A 204 18.69 17.74 0.82
C SER A 204 20.11 18.21 1.21
N GLY A 205 21.12 17.83 0.43
CA GLY A 205 22.53 18.17 0.68
C GLY A 205 23.21 17.37 1.79
N VAL A 206 22.56 16.33 2.34
CA VAL A 206 23.11 15.46 3.38
C VAL A 206 23.26 14.03 2.86
N SER A 207 24.40 13.41 3.12
CA SER A 207 24.68 12.02 2.74
C SER A 207 24.19 11.03 3.79
N HIS A 208 23.49 9.98 3.34
CA HIS A 208 23.00 8.89 4.17
C HIS A 208 23.31 7.54 3.52
N ALA A 209 23.75 6.57 4.33
CA ALA A 209 23.90 5.19 3.91
C ALA A 209 22.66 4.38 4.29
N LEU A 210 22.06 3.70 3.30
CA LEU A 210 20.88 2.85 3.46
C LEU A 210 21.21 1.41 3.09
N GLY A 211 20.71 0.45 3.86
CA GLY A 211 20.73 -0.96 3.44
C GLY A 211 19.87 -1.16 2.19
N LEU A 212 20.25 -2.09 1.30
CA LEU A 212 19.52 -2.31 0.04
C LEU A 212 18.06 -2.74 0.27
N GLU A 213 17.78 -3.49 1.33
CA GLU A 213 16.41 -3.87 1.70
C GLU A 213 15.55 -2.65 2.05
N VAL A 214 16.13 -1.67 2.74
CA VAL A 214 15.44 -0.41 3.10
C VAL A 214 15.26 0.46 1.86
N ALA A 215 16.29 0.55 1.01
CA ALA A 215 16.22 1.28 -0.24
C ALA A 215 15.19 0.70 -1.23
N ALA A 216 14.90 -0.61 -1.16
CA ALA A 216 13.90 -1.25 -2.02
C ALA A 216 12.46 -0.75 -1.80
N TYR A 217 12.17 -0.13 -0.65
CA TYR A 217 10.87 0.48 -0.38
C TYR A 217 10.70 1.87 -0.98
N ILE A 218 11.79 2.53 -1.37
CA ILE A 218 11.78 3.90 -1.91
C ILE A 218 11.81 3.81 -3.43
N TRP A 219 10.78 4.32 -4.10
CA TRP A 219 10.69 4.29 -5.55
C TRP A 219 11.02 5.64 -6.14
N ILE A 220 11.89 5.63 -7.16
CA ILE A 220 12.50 6.80 -7.76
C ILE A 220 12.11 6.87 -9.22
N LYS A 221 11.65 8.05 -9.65
CA LYS A 221 11.60 8.42 -11.05
C LYS A 221 12.93 9.09 -11.42
N LYS A 222 13.71 8.45 -12.29
CA LYS A 222 14.98 9.02 -12.75
C LYS A 222 14.76 10.34 -13.48
N ILE A 223 15.69 11.25 -13.27
CA ILE A 223 15.78 12.51 -14.00
C ILE A 223 17.13 12.55 -14.70
N ASP A 224 17.12 12.97 -15.96
CA ASP A 224 18.34 13.22 -16.74
C ASP A 224 19.19 14.29 -16.05
#